data_AF-A0A1U7MTP0-F1
#
_entry.id   AF-A0A1U7MTP0-F1
#
_cell.length_a   1.000
_cell.length_b   1.000
_cell.length_c   1.000
_cell.angle_alpha   90.00
_cell.angle_beta   90.00
_cell.angle_gamma   90.00
#
_symmetry.space_group_name_H-M   'P 1'
#
loop_
_entity.id
_entity.type
_entity.pdbx_description
1 polymer ?
#
loop_
_entity_poly.entity_id
_entity_poly.type
_entity_poly.pdbx_seq_one_letter_code
_entity_poly.pdbx_strand_id
1 'polypeptide(L)'
;MEMAPHAFFVQFASAPTSEGGSLQQIQAERNQFLADAEQAGVDVEVRAEFDSLWNGISVNAMEDKLTELASSQVVEAIFPIAVMDAPEEPEATTIDPEMFTALSMTGADVAQSELGYTGKGIKVGVIDTGIDIDHPDLGGNGEPGSTPFPSARVTHGYDFVGDAYNADPSSDAYSPQPIPDENPDDCQGHGTHVAGIVGADGTVDGVAPDVTFGAYRVFGCEGSTDAT
;
A
#
# COMPACT_ATOMS: atom_id res chain seq x y z
N MET A 1 6.02 -1.12 17.20
CA MET A 1 4.85 -1.42 16.37
C MET A 1 3.66 -1.19 17.26
N GLU A 2 3.02 -0.05 17.05
CA GLU A 2 1.80 0.34 17.73
C GLU A 2 0.62 -0.39 17.07
N MET A 3 -0.44 -0.68 17.83
CA MET A 3 -1.58 -1.43 17.31
C MET A 3 -2.71 -0.45 16.97
N ALA A 4 -3.37 -0.69 15.84
CA ALA A 4 -4.57 0.06 15.49
C ALA A 4 -5.67 -0.28 16.52
N PRO A 5 -6.23 0.72 17.22
CA PRO A 5 -7.21 0.46 18.27
C PRO A 5 -8.44 -0.26 17.72
N HIS A 6 -8.86 -1.32 18.39
CA HIS A 6 -10.10 -2.05 18.08
C HIS A 6 -10.14 -2.73 16.70
N ALA A 7 -9.01 -2.82 15.98
CA ALA A 7 -8.97 -3.29 14.59
C ALA A 7 -8.39 -4.70 14.46
N PHE A 8 -9.12 -5.59 13.79
CA PHE A 8 -8.76 -7.00 13.63
C PHE A 8 -9.03 -7.55 12.23
N PHE A 9 -8.14 -8.38 11.75
CA PHE A 9 -8.40 -9.32 10.65
C PHE A 9 -9.04 -10.59 11.19
N VAL A 10 -10.13 -11.02 10.56
CA VAL A 10 -10.78 -12.30 10.81
C VAL A 10 -10.63 -13.17 9.56
N GLN A 11 -9.87 -14.26 9.69
CA GLN A 11 -9.68 -15.25 8.64
C GLN A 11 -10.80 -16.29 8.70
N PHE A 12 -11.37 -16.64 7.54
CA PHE A 12 -12.32 -17.73 7.43
C PHE A 12 -11.68 -19.00 6.88
N ALA A 13 -12.26 -20.15 7.23
CA ALA A 13 -11.64 -21.46 7.02
C ALA A 13 -11.59 -21.95 5.56
N SER A 14 -12.44 -21.43 4.66
CA SER A 14 -12.40 -21.86 3.26
C SER A 14 -11.30 -21.19 2.45
N ALA A 15 -10.85 -21.87 1.39
CA ALA A 15 -9.85 -21.32 0.50
C ALA A 15 -10.37 -20.06 -0.21
N PRO A 16 -9.51 -19.07 -0.49
CA PRO A 16 -9.87 -17.91 -1.29
C PRO A 16 -10.08 -18.30 -2.77
N THR A 17 -10.71 -17.43 -3.57
CA THR A 17 -11.06 -17.75 -4.97
C THR A 17 -9.84 -17.96 -5.87
N SER A 18 -8.70 -17.31 -5.58
CA SER A 18 -7.43 -17.54 -6.30
C SER A 18 -6.87 -18.95 -6.11
N GLU A 19 -7.25 -19.64 -5.03
CA GLU A 19 -6.88 -21.03 -4.74
C GLU A 19 -7.99 -22.03 -5.09
N GLY A 20 -9.02 -21.59 -5.83
CA GLY A 20 -10.15 -22.42 -6.25
C GLY A 20 -11.32 -22.46 -5.27
N GLY A 21 -11.33 -21.56 -4.28
CA GLY A 21 -12.46 -21.33 -3.39
C GLY A 21 -13.73 -20.87 -4.10
N SER A 22 -14.88 -21.12 -3.47
CA SER A 22 -16.19 -20.67 -3.97
C SER A 22 -16.58 -19.34 -3.35
N LEU A 23 -16.83 -18.32 -4.19
CA LEU A 23 -17.34 -17.03 -3.73
C LEU A 23 -18.64 -17.19 -2.92
N GLN A 24 -19.50 -18.14 -3.30
CA GLN A 24 -20.73 -18.42 -2.57
C GLN A 24 -20.46 -18.96 -1.17
N GLN A 25 -19.41 -19.77 -1.00
CA GLN A 25 -19.02 -20.29 0.32
C GLN A 25 -18.39 -19.19 1.17
N ILE A 26 -17.51 -18.38 0.61
CA ILE A 26 -16.89 -17.23 1.28
C ILE A 26 -17.96 -16.27 1.81
N GLN A 27 -18.95 -15.93 0.97
CA GLN A 27 -20.07 -15.08 1.37
C GLN A 27 -20.93 -15.73 2.46
N ALA A 28 -21.13 -17.05 2.41
CA ALA A 28 -21.88 -17.77 3.44
C ALA A 28 -21.14 -17.77 4.79
N GLU A 29 -19.82 -17.99 4.79
CA GLU A 29 -18.97 -17.92 5.99
C GLU A 29 -19.01 -16.52 6.61
N ARG A 30 -18.85 -15.49 5.79
CA ARG A 30 -18.95 -14.09 6.26
C ARG A 30 -20.31 -13.78 6.88
N ASN A 31 -21.39 -14.13 6.21
CA ASN A 31 -22.74 -13.90 6.72
C ASN A 31 -22.99 -14.67 8.02
N GLN A 32 -22.45 -15.89 8.15
CA GLN A 32 -22.54 -16.67 9.37
C GLN A 32 -21.76 -16.02 10.52
N PHE A 33 -20.54 -15.53 10.26
CA PHE A 33 -19.75 -14.81 11.26
C PHE A 33 -20.48 -13.57 11.79
N LEU A 34 -21.06 -12.75 10.91
CA LEU A 34 -21.81 -11.56 11.31
C LEU A 34 -23.06 -11.91 12.14
N ALA A 35 -23.76 -13.00 11.78
CA ALA A 35 -24.89 -13.49 12.56
C ALA A 35 -24.48 -14.02 13.94
N ASP A 36 -23.34 -14.71 14.03
CA ASP A 36 -22.79 -15.21 15.30
C ASP A 36 -22.38 -14.04 16.22
N ALA A 37 -21.77 -12.99 15.65
CA ALA A 37 -21.40 -11.77 16.37
C ALA A 37 -22.64 -11.05 16.92
N GLU A 38 -23.69 -10.87 16.10
CA GLU A 38 -24.97 -10.28 16.53
C GLU A 38 -25.61 -11.12 17.65
N GLN A 39 -25.61 -12.44 17.54
CA GLN A 39 -26.15 -13.33 18.56
C GLN A 39 -25.36 -13.25 19.89
N ALA A 40 -24.05 -13.07 19.81
CA ALA A 40 -23.19 -12.85 20.97
C ALA A 40 -23.30 -11.44 21.57
N GLY A 41 -24.03 -10.52 20.91
CA GLY A 41 -24.16 -9.13 21.33
C GLY A 41 -22.86 -8.34 21.16
N VAL A 42 -22.03 -8.72 20.19
CA VAL A 42 -20.78 -8.02 19.85
C VAL A 42 -21.07 -7.06 18.71
N ASP A 43 -20.79 -5.78 18.93
CA ASP A 43 -20.82 -4.77 17.88
C ASP A 43 -19.58 -4.93 16.99
N VAL A 44 -19.81 -5.14 15.69
CA VAL A 44 -18.77 -5.38 14.70
C VAL A 44 -19.05 -4.49 13.50
N GLU A 45 -18.11 -3.60 13.22
CA GLU A 45 -18.13 -2.78 12.00
C GLU A 45 -17.14 -3.37 10.99
N VAL A 46 -17.63 -3.74 9.81
CA VAL A 46 -16.78 -4.26 8.73
C VAL A 46 -16.06 -3.10 8.04
N ARG A 47 -14.73 -3.13 8.06
CA ARG A 47 -13.85 -2.16 7.39
C ARG A 47 -13.57 -2.55 5.94
N ALA A 48 -13.23 -3.82 5.73
CA ALA A 48 -12.86 -4.35 4.42
C ALA A 48 -13.22 -5.83 4.27
N GLU A 49 -13.41 -6.26 3.03
CA GLU A 49 -13.77 -7.63 2.69
C GLU A 49 -12.77 -8.22 1.68
N PHE A 50 -12.37 -9.47 1.90
CA PHE A 50 -11.40 -10.17 1.06
C PHE A 50 -11.96 -11.53 0.63
N ASP A 51 -11.88 -11.80 -0.67
CA ASP A 51 -12.32 -13.07 -1.27
C ASP A 51 -11.34 -13.63 -2.33
N SER A 52 -10.46 -12.80 -2.87
CA SER A 52 -9.60 -13.15 -3.99
C SER A 52 -8.32 -13.86 -3.56
N LEU A 53 -7.44 -13.15 -2.85
CA LEU A 53 -6.13 -13.64 -2.40
C LEU A 53 -6.15 -14.16 -0.97
N TRP A 54 -7.13 -13.70 -0.19
CA TRP A 54 -7.32 -14.08 1.20
C TRP A 54 -8.82 -14.15 1.47
N ASN A 55 -9.24 -15.09 2.30
CA ASN A 55 -10.63 -15.27 2.71
C ASN A 55 -10.80 -14.72 4.12
N GLY A 56 -11.37 -13.53 4.23
CA GLY A 56 -11.54 -12.89 5.52
C GLY A 56 -12.13 -11.49 5.42
N ILE A 57 -12.16 -10.82 6.56
CA ILE A 57 -12.62 -9.43 6.69
C ILE A 57 -11.71 -8.67 7.67
N SER A 58 -11.59 -7.36 7.49
CA SER A 58 -11.08 -6.45 8.53
C SER A 58 -12.29 -5.85 9.25
N VAL A 59 -12.25 -5.80 10.58
CA VAL A 59 -13.35 -5.32 11.43
C VAL A 59 -12.87 -4.42 12.55
N ASN A 60 -13.71 -3.49 12.96
CA ASN A 60 -13.64 -2.85 14.28
C ASN A 60 -14.48 -3.63 15.28
N ALA A 61 -13.89 -4.04 16.40
CA ALA A 61 -14.55 -4.71 17.51
C ALA A 61 -13.83 -4.44 18.85
N MET A 62 -14.53 -4.59 19.97
CA MET A 62 -13.91 -4.44 21.29
C MET A 62 -13.00 -5.64 21.62
N GLU A 63 -11.80 -5.37 22.15
CA GLU A 63 -10.80 -6.41 22.47
C GLU A 63 -11.29 -7.46 23.47
N ASP A 64 -12.15 -7.07 24.41
CA ASP A 64 -12.73 -7.98 25.40
C ASP A 64 -13.79 -8.92 24.80
N LYS A 65 -14.13 -8.75 23.52
CA LYS A 65 -15.10 -9.56 22.76
C LYS A 65 -14.48 -10.51 21.74
N LEU A 66 -13.15 -10.54 21.63
CA LEU A 66 -12.45 -11.40 20.67
C LEU A 66 -12.68 -12.90 20.95
N THR A 67 -12.90 -13.28 22.21
CA THR A 67 -13.16 -14.70 22.56
C THR A 67 -14.52 -15.15 22.02
N GLU A 68 -15.52 -14.28 22.10
CA GLU A 68 -16.84 -14.50 21.53
C GLU A 68 -16.77 -14.60 20.01
N LEU A 69 -16.04 -13.71 19.34
CA LEU A 69 -15.84 -13.75 17.88
C LEU A 69 -15.10 -15.02 17.44
N ALA A 70 -14.04 -15.42 18.16
CA ALA A 70 -13.27 -16.62 17.87
C ALA A 70 -14.05 -17.93 18.12
N SER A 71 -15.20 -17.87 18.80
CA SER A 71 -16.05 -19.05 19.05
C SER A 71 -16.91 -19.44 17.84
N SER A 72 -17.01 -18.56 16.83
CA SER A 72 -17.71 -18.85 15.58
C SER A 72 -16.99 -19.98 14.82
N GLN A 73 -17.76 -20.93 14.29
CA GLN A 73 -17.21 -22.13 13.63
C GLN A 73 -16.56 -21.85 12.28
N VAL A 74 -16.84 -20.69 11.69
CA VAL A 74 -16.30 -20.28 10.40
C VAL A 74 -14.98 -19.54 10.51
N VAL A 75 -14.59 -19.13 11.73
CA VAL A 75 -13.34 -18.41 12.01
C VAL A 75 -12.19 -19.42 12.13
N GLU A 76 -11.15 -19.21 11.33
CA GLU A 76 -9.90 -19.94 11.42
C GLU A 76 -8.91 -19.24 12.38
N ALA A 77 -8.80 -17.92 12.25
CA ALA A 77 -7.88 -17.11 13.05
C ALA A 77 -8.34 -15.65 13.14
N ILE A 78 -7.91 -14.96 14.21
CA ILE A 78 -8.07 -13.52 14.37
C ILE A 78 -6.70 -12.91 14.62
N PHE A 79 -6.34 -11.87 13.85
CA PHE A 79 -5.07 -11.16 13.94
C PHE A 79 -5.31 -9.69 14.25
N PRO A 80 -4.57 -9.09 15.19
CA PRO A 80 -4.68 -7.66 15.44
C PRO A 80 -3.96 -6.85 14.35
N ILE A 81 -4.48 -5.67 14.04
CA ILE A 81 -3.91 -4.78 13.01
C ILE A 81 -2.86 -3.86 13.62
N ALA A 82 -1.72 -3.72 12.94
CA ALA A 82 -0.62 -2.90 13.38
C ALA A 82 -0.52 -1.62 12.56
N VAL A 83 -0.19 -0.50 13.23
CA VAL A 83 0.18 0.75 12.59
C VAL A 83 1.64 0.66 12.14
N MET A 84 1.86 1.07 10.90
CA MET A 84 3.12 1.11 10.19
C MET A 84 3.37 2.54 9.75
N ASP A 85 4.47 3.11 10.22
CA ASP A 85 4.91 4.43 9.78
C ASP A 85 5.78 4.29 8.53
N ALA A 86 5.64 5.23 7.60
CA ALA A 86 6.58 5.40 6.52
C ALA A 86 7.95 5.72 7.12
N PRO A 87 9.05 5.21 6.53
CA PRO A 87 10.38 5.54 7.01
C PRO A 87 10.59 7.07 7.00
N GLU A 88 11.02 7.62 8.14
CA GLU A 88 11.41 9.03 8.20
C GLU A 88 12.57 9.29 7.23
N GLU A 89 12.47 10.35 6.43
CA GLU A 89 13.62 10.84 5.69
C GLU A 89 14.70 11.30 6.69
N PRO A 90 15.97 10.89 6.52
CA PRO A 90 17.02 11.39 7.38
C PRO A 90 17.14 12.91 7.22
N GLU A 91 17.18 13.63 8.36
CA GLU A 91 17.46 15.07 8.49
C GLU A 91 18.88 15.41 8.00
N ALA A 92 19.17 15.21 6.71
CA ALA A 92 20.43 15.54 6.10
C ALA A 92 20.27 16.85 5.33
N THR A 93 20.81 17.93 5.88
CA THR A 93 20.82 19.30 5.29
C THR A 93 21.57 19.41 3.95
N THR A 94 22.20 18.32 3.50
CA THR A 94 22.79 18.15 2.17
C THR A 94 22.71 16.67 1.78
N ILE A 95 21.71 16.28 1.00
CA ILE A 95 21.76 15.04 0.23
C ILE A 95 22.32 15.41 -1.13
N ASP A 96 23.58 15.09 -1.39
CA ASP A 96 24.10 14.98 -2.75
C ASP A 96 24.08 13.47 -3.06
N PRO A 97 22.97 12.94 -3.62
CA PRO A 97 22.89 11.53 -3.91
C PRO A 97 23.91 11.25 -5.01
N GLU A 98 25.04 10.64 -4.66
CA GLU A 98 26.03 10.17 -5.63
C GLU A 98 25.48 8.93 -6.39
N MET A 99 24.30 9.04 -7.01
CA MET A 99 23.69 7.94 -7.76
C MET A 99 24.61 7.41 -8.86
N PHE A 100 25.46 8.28 -9.41
CA PHE A 100 26.52 7.88 -10.34
C PHE A 100 27.50 6.85 -9.73
N THR A 101 27.90 7.01 -8.47
CA THR A 101 28.76 6.03 -7.79
C THR A 101 27.96 4.80 -7.37
N ALA A 102 26.69 4.96 -6.99
CA ALA A 102 25.81 3.87 -6.60
C ALA A 102 25.55 2.86 -7.75
N LEU A 103 25.29 3.34 -8.96
CA LEU A 103 25.11 2.46 -10.13
C LEU A 103 26.40 1.68 -10.43
N SER A 104 27.55 2.35 -10.39
CA SER A 104 28.86 1.70 -10.57
C SER A 104 29.17 0.66 -9.49
N MET A 105 28.79 0.92 -8.23
CA MET A 105 29.01 -0.01 -7.12
C MET A 105 28.12 -1.25 -7.19
N THR A 106 26.91 -1.10 -7.72
CA THR A 106 25.95 -2.20 -7.90
C THR A 106 26.14 -2.94 -9.22
N GLY A 107 26.90 -2.37 -10.16
CA GLY A 107 27.08 -2.89 -11.52
C GLY A 107 25.87 -2.64 -12.44
N ALA A 108 24.96 -1.76 -12.02
CA ALA A 108 23.80 -1.39 -12.82
C ALA A 108 24.23 -0.64 -14.11
N ASP A 109 25.30 0.13 -14.04
CA ASP A 109 25.92 0.81 -15.18
C ASP A 109 26.37 -0.19 -16.27
N VAL A 110 27.01 -1.29 -15.88
CA VAL A 110 27.42 -2.37 -16.79
C VAL A 110 26.20 -3.10 -17.35
N ALA A 111 25.20 -3.39 -16.51
CA ALA A 111 23.97 -4.04 -16.94
C ALA A 111 23.23 -3.20 -18.01
N GLN A 112 23.17 -1.89 -17.83
CA GLN A 112 22.55 -0.96 -18.77
C GLN A 112 23.39 -0.80 -20.05
N SER A 113 24.67 -0.42 -19.90
CA SER A 113 25.50 0.03 -21.03
C SER A 113 26.15 -1.10 -21.83
N GLU A 114 26.58 -2.19 -21.17
CA GLU A 114 27.28 -3.29 -21.83
C GLU A 114 26.34 -4.44 -22.21
N LEU A 115 25.35 -4.74 -21.35
CA LEU A 115 24.42 -5.86 -21.57
C LEU A 115 23.09 -5.43 -22.20
N GLY A 116 22.77 -4.13 -22.18
CA GLY A 116 21.53 -3.58 -22.73
C GLY A 116 20.29 -3.89 -21.89
N TYR A 117 20.45 -4.19 -20.60
CA TYR A 117 19.35 -4.45 -19.67
C TYR A 117 18.93 -3.15 -18.98
N THR A 118 17.86 -2.55 -19.48
CA THR A 118 17.32 -1.27 -18.98
C THR A 118 15.99 -1.42 -18.25
N GLY A 119 15.43 -2.65 -18.18
CA GLY A 119 14.09 -2.89 -17.63
C GLY A 119 12.95 -2.71 -18.65
N LYS A 120 13.26 -2.48 -19.93
CA LYS A 120 12.27 -2.32 -20.99
C LYS A 120 11.26 -3.47 -21.03
N GLY A 121 9.98 -3.11 -20.97
CA GLY A 121 8.86 -4.07 -21.00
C GLY A 121 8.54 -4.70 -19.65
N ILE A 122 9.28 -4.33 -18.59
CA ILE A 122 8.98 -4.72 -17.21
C ILE A 122 8.12 -3.63 -16.56
N LYS A 123 7.12 -4.08 -15.80
CA LYS A 123 6.30 -3.23 -14.94
C LYS A 123 6.74 -3.41 -13.49
N VAL A 124 6.92 -2.31 -12.76
CA VAL A 124 7.25 -2.33 -11.33
C VAL A 124 6.14 -1.62 -10.56
N GLY A 125 5.55 -2.32 -9.59
CA GLY A 125 4.59 -1.73 -8.66
C GLY A 125 5.31 -1.16 -7.44
N VAL A 126 5.05 0.09 -7.10
CA VAL A 126 5.53 0.75 -5.87
C VAL A 126 4.34 0.87 -4.94
N ILE A 127 4.43 0.22 -3.77
CA ILE A 127 3.41 0.26 -2.71
C ILE A 127 3.99 1.15 -1.60
N ASP A 128 3.63 2.43 -1.60
CA ASP A 128 4.32 3.45 -0.80
C ASP A 128 3.43 4.71 -0.63
N THR A 129 4.00 5.90 -0.46
CA THR A 129 3.29 7.18 -0.31
C THR A 129 2.67 7.71 -1.60
N GLY A 130 2.93 7.04 -2.73
CA GLY A 130 2.53 7.47 -4.07
C GLY A 130 3.73 7.59 -5.00
N ILE A 131 3.52 8.13 -6.20
CA ILE A 131 4.61 8.60 -7.07
C ILE A 131 4.18 9.97 -7.62
N ASP A 132 5.03 11.00 -7.48
CA ASP A 132 4.88 12.29 -8.14
C ASP A 132 4.91 12.07 -9.65
N ILE A 133 3.72 12.11 -10.26
CA ILE A 133 3.55 11.86 -11.69
C ILE A 133 4.00 13.05 -12.54
N ASP A 134 4.17 14.22 -11.94
CA ASP A 134 4.67 15.44 -12.58
C ASP A 134 6.20 15.49 -12.60
N HIS A 135 6.90 14.64 -11.85
CA HIS A 135 8.36 14.63 -11.81
C HIS A 135 8.99 14.36 -13.19
N PRO A 136 9.87 15.24 -13.71
CA PRO A 136 10.44 15.09 -15.06
C PRO A 136 11.17 13.77 -15.30
N ASP A 137 11.98 13.32 -14.33
CA ASP A 137 12.74 12.07 -14.43
C ASP A 137 11.84 10.81 -14.36
N LEU A 138 10.56 10.99 -13.99
CA LEU A 138 9.53 9.96 -14.00
C LEU A 138 8.49 10.20 -15.11
N GLY A 139 8.82 11.01 -16.11
CA GLY A 139 8.02 11.22 -17.32
C GLY A 139 6.94 12.29 -17.22
N GLY A 140 6.91 13.06 -16.13
CA GLY A 140 6.07 14.24 -15.99
C GLY A 140 6.66 15.49 -16.66
N ASN A 141 5.95 16.60 -16.58
CA ASN A 141 6.36 17.86 -17.21
C ASN A 141 7.01 18.88 -16.25
N GLY A 142 7.14 18.53 -14.96
CA GLY A 142 7.69 19.36 -13.90
C GLY A 142 6.75 20.41 -13.32
N GLU A 143 5.49 20.45 -13.76
CA GLU A 143 4.48 21.41 -13.29
C GLU A 143 3.43 20.67 -12.43
N PRO A 144 3.35 20.94 -11.12
CA PRO A 144 2.46 20.20 -10.21
C PRO A 144 0.99 20.20 -10.63
N GLY A 145 0.36 19.02 -10.56
CA GLY A 145 -1.03 18.76 -10.88
C GLY A 145 -1.40 18.88 -12.36
N SER A 146 -0.43 18.78 -13.26
CA SER A 146 -0.67 19.08 -14.69
C SER A 146 -0.42 17.90 -15.64
N THR A 147 0.28 16.87 -15.19
CA THR A 147 0.47 15.62 -15.91
C THR A 147 -0.78 14.76 -15.76
N PRO A 148 -1.42 14.36 -16.86
CA PRO A 148 -2.59 13.49 -16.77
C PRO A 148 -2.18 12.09 -16.30
N PHE A 149 -2.98 11.50 -15.42
CA PHE A 149 -2.88 10.12 -15.03
C PHE A 149 -3.88 9.23 -15.82
N PRO A 150 -3.48 8.05 -16.32
CA PRO A 150 -2.11 7.50 -16.32
C PRO A 150 -1.15 8.26 -17.23
N SER A 151 0.12 8.37 -16.82
CA SER A 151 1.19 9.00 -17.60
C SER A 151 1.95 7.99 -18.46
N ALA A 152 2.91 8.45 -19.26
CA ALA A 152 3.73 7.58 -20.10
C ALA A 152 4.57 6.57 -19.30
N ARG A 153 4.91 6.93 -18.06
CA ARG A 153 5.86 6.21 -17.21
C ARG A 153 5.19 5.64 -15.97
N VAL A 154 4.25 6.37 -15.36
CA VAL A 154 3.36 5.87 -14.32
C VAL A 154 2.05 5.48 -14.97
N THR A 155 1.98 4.22 -15.41
CA THR A 155 0.94 3.74 -16.33
C THR A 155 -0.23 3.07 -15.62
N HIS A 156 -0.06 2.74 -14.34
CA HIS A 156 -1.07 2.11 -13.50
C HIS A 156 -0.97 2.74 -12.11
N GLY A 157 -2.01 2.54 -11.31
CA GLY A 157 -1.97 2.96 -9.92
C GLY A 157 -3.35 3.21 -9.35
N TYR A 158 -3.37 3.41 -8.03
CA TYR A 158 -4.56 3.63 -7.24
C TYR A 158 -4.17 4.20 -5.87
N ASP A 159 -4.97 5.12 -5.35
CA ASP A 159 -4.86 5.56 -3.97
C ASP A 159 -5.86 4.78 -3.11
N PHE A 160 -5.34 3.99 -2.17
CA PHE A 160 -6.15 3.19 -1.26
C PHE A 160 -6.61 3.95 -0.01
N VAL A 161 -6.07 5.13 0.25
CA VAL A 161 -6.20 5.79 1.56
C VAL A 161 -6.63 7.26 1.48
N GLY A 162 -6.19 7.99 0.46
CA GLY A 162 -6.47 9.42 0.32
C GLY A 162 -5.58 10.30 1.21
N ASP A 163 -5.58 11.60 0.92
CA ASP A 163 -4.65 12.57 1.52
C ASP A 163 -4.76 12.70 3.04
N ALA A 164 -5.98 12.70 3.57
CA ALA A 164 -6.25 12.94 4.98
C ALA A 164 -6.05 11.71 5.87
N TYR A 165 -5.70 10.56 5.29
CA TYR A 165 -5.59 9.33 6.06
C TYR A 165 -4.38 9.35 6.97
N ASN A 166 -4.61 8.97 8.23
CA ASN A 166 -3.58 8.88 9.26
C ASN A 166 -4.00 7.81 10.27
N ALA A 167 -3.21 6.74 10.34
CA ALA A 167 -3.43 5.60 11.21
C ALA A 167 -2.79 5.74 12.61
N ASP A 168 -2.00 6.79 12.86
CA ASP A 168 -1.33 7.02 14.14
C ASP A 168 -2.32 7.57 15.19
N PRO A 169 -2.73 6.77 16.19
CA PRO A 169 -3.71 7.19 17.19
C PRO A 169 -3.15 8.22 18.19
N SER A 170 -1.83 8.46 18.19
CA SER A 170 -1.17 9.46 19.01
C SER A 170 -1.13 10.85 18.36
N SER A 171 -1.41 10.93 17.06
CA SER A 171 -1.40 12.17 16.29
C SER A 171 -2.70 12.98 16.44
N ASP A 172 -2.57 14.30 16.52
CA ASP A 172 -3.71 15.23 16.45
C ASP A 172 -4.44 15.16 15.09
N ALA A 173 -3.79 14.60 14.07
CA ALA A 173 -4.34 14.40 12.73
C ALA A 173 -4.93 12.99 12.51
N TYR A 174 -5.10 12.19 13.58
CA TYR A 174 -5.66 10.82 13.50
C TYR A 174 -6.97 10.78 12.69
N SER A 175 -6.93 10.03 11.58
CA SER A 175 -8.04 9.87 10.64
C SER A 175 -7.87 8.52 9.91
N PRO A 176 -8.18 7.40 10.59
CA PRO A 176 -7.89 6.04 10.12
C PRO A 176 -8.91 5.54 9.08
N GLN A 177 -9.78 6.42 8.58
CA GLN A 177 -10.81 6.05 7.60
C GLN A 177 -10.31 6.37 6.20
N PRO A 178 -10.01 5.35 5.38
CA PRO A 178 -9.51 5.58 4.03
C PRO A 178 -10.59 6.19 3.13
N ILE A 179 -10.18 7.10 2.25
CA ILE A 179 -11.00 7.66 1.18
C ILE A 179 -10.27 7.38 -0.14
N PRO A 180 -10.45 6.17 -0.72
CA PRO A 180 -9.73 5.78 -1.92
C PRO A 180 -10.13 6.60 -3.14
N ASP A 181 -9.18 6.84 -4.03
CA ASP A 181 -9.41 7.48 -5.32
C ASP A 181 -8.43 7.02 -6.42
N GLU A 182 -8.62 7.52 -7.64
CA GLU A 182 -7.84 7.08 -8.80
C GLU A 182 -6.47 7.75 -8.93
N ASN A 183 -6.12 8.72 -8.08
CA ASN A 183 -4.93 9.55 -8.18
C ASN A 183 -3.86 9.16 -7.14
N PRO A 184 -2.87 8.30 -7.50
CA PRO A 184 -1.83 7.85 -6.58
C PRO A 184 -0.66 8.85 -6.45
N ASP A 185 -0.95 10.14 -6.58
CA ASP A 185 0.07 11.19 -6.57
C ASP A 185 0.72 11.28 -5.18
N ASP A 186 2.02 11.55 -5.17
CA ASP A 186 2.79 11.58 -3.92
C ASP A 186 2.75 12.97 -3.30
N CYS A 187 2.54 13.03 -1.99
CA CYS A 187 2.62 14.27 -1.21
C CYS A 187 3.72 14.28 -0.15
N GLN A 188 4.43 13.16 0.03
CA GLN A 188 5.52 13.03 1.01
C GLN A 188 6.89 12.95 0.35
N GLY A 189 6.98 12.33 -0.83
CA GLY A 189 8.21 12.20 -1.60
C GLY A 189 8.94 10.87 -1.44
N HIS A 190 8.63 10.06 -0.42
CA HIS A 190 9.31 8.79 -0.18
C HIS A 190 9.08 7.80 -1.33
N GLY A 191 7.82 7.60 -1.75
CA GLY A 191 7.49 6.74 -2.88
C GLY A 191 8.08 7.22 -4.21
N THR A 192 8.11 8.54 -4.43
CA THR A 192 8.80 9.17 -5.57
C THR A 192 10.30 8.90 -5.56
N HIS A 193 10.94 9.03 -4.41
CA HIS A 193 12.37 8.75 -4.24
C HIS A 193 12.68 7.26 -4.50
N VAL A 194 11.86 6.35 -3.97
CA VAL A 194 11.96 4.90 -4.24
C VAL A 194 11.81 4.63 -5.74
N ALA A 195 10.81 5.22 -6.41
CA ALA A 195 10.63 5.09 -7.85
C ALA A 195 11.84 5.63 -8.63
N GLY A 196 12.44 6.72 -8.16
CA GLY A 196 13.66 7.30 -8.72
C GLY A 196 14.84 6.34 -8.68
N ILE A 197 15.10 5.71 -7.52
CA ILE A 197 16.15 4.68 -7.39
C ILE A 197 15.90 3.53 -8.36
N VAL A 198 14.65 3.07 -8.46
CA VAL A 198 14.29 1.94 -9.32
C VAL A 198 14.55 2.26 -10.78
N GLY A 199 14.18 3.44 -11.27
CA GLY A 199 14.20 3.65 -12.70
C GLY A 199 13.98 5.06 -13.19
N ALA A 200 14.39 6.11 -12.47
CA ALA A 200 14.46 7.46 -13.05
C ALA A 200 15.19 7.47 -14.41
N ASP A 201 14.78 8.36 -15.31
CA ASP A 201 15.37 8.58 -16.64
C ASP A 201 15.34 10.08 -16.94
N GLY A 202 16.44 10.78 -16.65
CA GLY A 202 16.48 12.23 -16.75
C GLY A 202 17.74 12.85 -16.16
N THR A 203 17.55 13.74 -15.17
CA THR A 203 18.68 14.37 -14.47
C THR A 203 19.47 13.35 -13.66
N VAL A 204 18.77 12.36 -13.09
CA VAL A 204 19.35 11.16 -12.50
C VAL A 204 18.84 9.90 -13.20
N ASP A 205 19.70 8.89 -13.29
CA ASP A 205 19.33 7.58 -13.81
C ASP A 205 19.15 6.58 -12.67
N GLY A 206 18.02 5.87 -12.69
CA GLY A 206 17.77 4.74 -11.81
C GLY A 206 18.42 3.45 -12.29
N VAL A 207 18.21 2.37 -11.56
CA VAL A 207 18.77 1.04 -11.90
C VAL A 207 18.21 0.50 -13.22
N ALA A 208 16.94 0.76 -13.50
CA ALA A 208 16.23 0.25 -14.68
C ALA A 208 15.45 1.38 -15.37
N PRO A 209 16.11 2.25 -16.15
CA PRO A 209 15.52 3.48 -16.67
C PRO A 209 14.39 3.28 -17.69
N ASP A 210 14.18 2.09 -18.27
CA ASP A 210 13.11 1.82 -19.24
C ASP A 210 11.89 1.09 -18.64
N VAL A 211 11.80 0.95 -17.31
CA VAL A 211 10.60 0.36 -16.69
C VAL A 211 9.38 1.28 -16.82
N THR A 212 8.20 0.70 -16.68
CA THR A 212 6.97 1.45 -16.39
C THR A 212 6.51 1.15 -14.97
N PHE A 213 5.97 2.16 -14.29
CA PHE A 213 5.52 2.08 -12.91
C PHE A 213 4.02 1.83 -12.79
N GLY A 214 3.66 1.17 -11.69
CA GLY A 214 2.35 1.22 -11.07
C GLY A 214 2.48 1.87 -9.69
N ALA A 215 1.78 2.97 -9.43
CA ALA A 215 1.82 3.67 -8.15
C ALA A 215 0.64 3.25 -7.26
N TYR A 216 0.91 2.57 -6.15
CA TYR A 216 -0.12 2.07 -5.24
C TYR A 216 0.07 2.76 -3.88
N ARG A 217 -0.72 3.81 -3.66
CA ARG A 217 -0.58 4.64 -2.48
C ARG A 217 -1.31 4.02 -1.29
N VAL A 218 -0.57 3.80 -0.20
CA VAL A 218 -1.09 3.20 1.04
C VAL A 218 -0.84 4.05 2.28
N PHE A 219 -0.16 5.19 2.14
CA PHE A 219 0.05 6.18 3.19
C PHE A 219 -0.63 7.50 2.82
N GLY A 220 -1.36 8.11 3.77
CA GLY A 220 -1.83 9.48 3.62
C GLY A 220 -0.69 10.48 3.80
N CYS A 221 -0.93 11.78 3.70
CA CYS A 221 0.17 12.77 3.65
C CYS A 221 0.97 12.93 4.95
N GLU A 222 0.44 12.44 6.08
CA GLU A 222 1.15 12.42 7.37
C GLU A 222 2.01 11.16 7.57
N GLY A 223 2.01 10.22 6.63
CA GLY A 223 3.02 9.15 6.59
C GLY A 223 2.75 7.90 7.42
N SER A 224 1.54 7.68 7.94
CA SER A 224 1.20 6.44 8.64
C SER A 224 0.16 5.61 7.89
N THR A 225 0.20 4.29 8.10
CA THR A 225 -0.81 3.36 7.58
C THR A 225 -1.05 2.19 8.52
N ASP A 226 -2.29 1.71 8.56
CA ASP A 226 -2.62 0.40 9.14
C ASP A 226 -3.00 -0.62 8.09
N ALA A 227 -2.96 -0.22 6.80
CA ALA A 227 -3.30 -0.98 5.60
C ALA A 227 -4.26 -2.16 5.85
N THR A 228 -5.38 -1.86 6.53
CA THR A 228 -6.80 -2.18 6.25
C THR A 228 -7.68 -1.97 7.47
#